data_AF-A5TSG0-F1
#
_entry.id   AF-A5TSG0-F1
#
_cell.length_a   1.000
_cell.length_b   1.000
_cell.length_c   1.000
_cell.angle_alpha   90.00
_cell.angle_beta   90.00
_cell.angle_gamma   90.00
#
_symmetry.space_group_name_H-M   'P 1'
#
loop_
_entity.id
_entity.type
_entity.pdbx_description
1 polymer ?
#
loop_
_entity_poly.entity_id
_entity_poly.type
_entity_poly.pdbx_seq_one_letter_code
_entity_poly.pdbx_strand_id
1 'polypeptide(L)' 'MGLNISVTINLFLKKCINEKGIPFDLKIPNKETIETMEETNKILNGDIERKSYKNVDELFEDLGI' A
#
# COMPACT_ATOMS: atom_id res chain seq x y z
N MET A 1 -6.28 -33.57 4.42
CA MET A 1 -5.55 -33.72 3.13
C MET A 1 -4.20 -33.06 3.32
N GLY A 2 -3.15 -33.85 3.53
CA GLY A 2 -1.85 -33.36 3.98
C GLY A 2 -0.99 -32.86 2.83
N LEU A 3 -0.88 -31.54 2.69
CA LEU A 3 0.15 -30.93 1.85
C LEU A 3 1.50 -31.06 2.56
N ASN A 4 2.45 -31.74 1.93
CA ASN A 4 3.84 -31.73 2.36
C ASN A 4 4.41 -30.31 2.16
N ILE A 5 5.26 -29.85 3.09
CA ILE A 5 5.93 -28.54 3.06
C ILE A 5 6.57 -28.25 1.69
N SER A 6 7.19 -29.25 1.05
CA SER A 6 7.82 -29.08 -0.27
C SER A 6 6.82 -28.76 -1.37
N VAL A 7 5.62 -29.34 -1.30
CA VAL A 7 4.53 -29.07 -2.24
C VAL A 7 3.98 -27.66 -2.02
N THR A 8 3.83 -27.27 -0.75
CA THR A 8 3.35 -25.92 -0.38
C THR A 8 4.32 -24.84 -0.83
N ILE A 9 5.63 -25.01 -0.64
CA ILE A 9 6.64 -24.04 -1.07
C ILE A 9 6.67 -23.91 -2.60
N ASN A 10 6.62 -25.01 -3.34
CA ASN A 10 6.57 -24.96 -4.80
C ASN A 10 5.31 -24.24 -5.31
N LEU A 11 4.15 -24.54 -4.72
CA LEU A 11 2.89 -23.86 -5.03
C LEU A 11 2.97 -22.36 -4.72
N PHE A 12 3.52 -22.00 -3.57
CA PHE A 12 3.73 -20.60 -3.17
C PHE A 12 4.59 -19.85 -4.18
N LEU A 13 5.77 -20.35 -4.52
CA LEU A 13 6.69 -19.69 -5.45
C LEU A 13 6.07 -19.54 -6.86
N LYS A 14 5.39 -20.57 -7.36
CA LYS A 14 4.69 -20.50 -8.65
C LYS A 14 3.61 -19.42 -8.65
N LYS A 15 2.86 -19.31 -7.55
CA LYS A 15 1.83 -18.30 -7.37
C LYS A 15 2.44 -16.89 -7.33
N CYS A 16 3.57 -16.70 -6.61
CA CYS A 16 4.30 -15.43 -6.60
C CYS A 16 4.73 -14.97 -8.00
N ILE A 17 5.31 -15.89 -8.79
CA ILE A 17 5.77 -15.60 -10.15
C ILE A 17 4.59 -15.21 -11.04
N ASN A 18 3.49 -15.95 -10.97
CA ASN A 18 2.32 -15.71 -11.80
C ASN A 18 1.62 -14.38 -11.50
N GLU A 19 1.58 -13.98 -10.23
CA GLU A 19 0.91 -12.75 -9.78
C GLU A 19 1.88 -11.54 -9.75
N LYS A 20 3.16 -11.74 -10.09
CA LYS A 20 4.23 -10.73 -9.97
C LYS A 20 4.23 -10.04 -8.60
N GLY A 21 3.93 -10.81 -7.56
CA GLY A 21 3.63 -10.26 -6.24
C GLY A 21 3.50 -11.34 -5.18
N ILE A 22 3.14 -10.93 -3.98
CA ILE A 22 2.91 -11.85 -2.86
C ILE A 22 1.50 -12.44 -3.00
N PRO A 23 1.32 -13.77 -2.87
CA PRO A 23 0.07 -14.46 -3.18
C PRO A 23 -0.96 -14.40 -2.05
N PHE A 24 -0.84 -13.41 -1.20
CA PHE A 24 -1.73 -13.14 -0.09
C PHE A 24 -1.80 -11.65 0.14
N ASP A 25 -2.99 -11.18 0.52
CA ASP A 25 -3.18 -9.79 0.91
C ASP A 25 -2.31 -9.48 2.12
N LEU A 26 -1.58 -8.37 2.04
CA LEU A 26 -0.84 -7.82 3.19
C LEU A 26 -1.87 -7.26 4.17
N LYS A 27 -2.38 -8.12 5.06
CA LYS A 27 -3.51 -7.82 5.96
C LYS A 27 -3.21 -6.76 7.02
N ILE A 28 -1.94 -6.54 7.34
CA ILE A 28 -1.52 -5.57 8.34
C ILE A 28 -0.78 -4.46 7.60
N PRO A 29 -1.43 -3.32 7.31
CA PRO A 29 -0.72 -2.14 6.85
C PRO A 29 0.40 -1.83 7.85
N ASN A 30 1.58 -1.47 7.35
CA ASN A 30 2.67 -1.03 8.21
C ASN A 30 2.24 0.26 8.95
N LYS A 31 2.94 0.61 10.03
CA LYS A 31 2.57 1.78 10.86
C LYS A 31 2.41 3.05 10.03
N GLU A 32 3.33 3.27 9.10
CA GLU A 32 3.31 4.40 8.17
C GLU A 32 2.03 4.45 7.32
N THR A 33 1.59 3.31 6.76
CA THR A 33 0.35 3.22 5.98
C THR A 33 -0.88 3.46 6.87
N ILE A 34 -0.87 2.99 8.11
CA ILE A 34 -1.95 3.25 9.08
C ILE A 34 -2.03 4.75 9.37
N GLU A 35 -0.90 5.40 9.65
CA GLU A 35 -0.82 6.84 9.91
C GLU A 35 -1.34 7.65 8.71
N THR A 36 -0.93 7.31 7.49
CA THR A 36 -1.45 7.96 6.27
C THR A 36 -2.96 7.75 6.10
N MET A 37 -3.48 6.57 6.42
CA MET A 37 -4.94 6.31 6.39
C MET A 37 -5.68 7.15 7.43
N GLU A 38 -5.13 7.31 8.64
CA GLU A 38 -5.69 8.18 9.68
C GLU A 38 -5.65 9.66 9.28
N GLU A 39 -4.54 10.14 8.73
CA GLU A 39 -4.42 11.50 8.20
C GLU A 39 -5.43 11.75 7.06
N THR A 40 -5.55 10.81 6.13
CA THR A 40 -6.54 10.87 5.04
C THR A 40 -7.97 10.95 5.58
N ASN A 41 -8.29 10.14 6.60
CA ASN A 41 -9.60 10.17 7.24
C ASN A 41 -9.87 11.51 7.96
N LYS A 42 -8.87 12.10 8.61
CA LYS A 42 -9.01 13.41 9.27
C LYS A 42 -9.19 14.55 8.26
N ILE A 43 -8.52 14.49 7.10
CA ILE A 43 -8.74 15.43 5.98
C ILE A 43 -10.18 15.29 5.44
N LEU A 44 -10.68 14.06 5.26
CA LEU A 44 -12.04 13.81 4.79
C LEU A 44 -13.12 14.28 5.77
N ASN A 45 -12.88 14.15 7.07
CA ASN A 45 -13.79 14.61 8.12
C ASN A 45 -13.73 16.13 8.38
N GLY A 46 -12.82 16.84 7.69
CA GLY A 46 -12.70 18.30 7.79
C GLY A 46 -11.92 18.81 9.00
N ASP A 47 -11.21 17.93 9.71
CA ASP A 47 -10.35 18.30 10.85
C ASP A 47 -8.99 18.86 10.42
N ILE A 48 -8.56 18.62 9.17
CA ILE A 48 -7.27 19.05 8.64
C ILE A 48 -7.44 19.69 7.26
N GLU A 49 -6.81 20.84 7.06
CA GLU A 49 -6.83 21.57 5.79
C GLU A 49 -6.07 20.75 4.72
N ARG A 50 -6.78 20.41 3.63
CA ARG A 50 -6.18 19.72 2.48
C ARG A 50 -5.13 20.64 1.84
N LYS A 51 -3.88 20.16 1.72
CA LYS A 51 -2.92 20.77 0.79
C LYS A 51 -3.49 20.72 -0.64
N SER A 52 -3.76 21.89 -1.21
CA SER A 52 -4.21 22.05 -2.59
C SER A 52 -3.25 22.95 -3.33
N TYR A 53 -2.75 22.46 -4.46
CA TYR A 53 -1.91 23.24 -5.37
C TYR A 53 -2.78 23.78 -6.49
N LYS A 54 -2.48 24.99 -6.98
CA LYS A 54 -3.28 25.62 -8.04
C LYS A 54 -2.89 25.14 -9.43
N ASN A 55 -1.67 24.65 -9.58
CA ASN A 55 -1.09 24.18 -10.83
C ASN A 55 -0.15 23.00 -10.58
N VAL A 56 0.17 22.29 -11.66
CA VAL A 56 1.04 21.10 -11.59
C VAL A 56 2.47 21.49 -11.26
N ASP A 57 2.89 22.70 -11.64
CA ASP A 57 4.22 23.24 -11.33
C ASP A 57 4.43 23.44 -9.81
N GLU A 58 3.47 24.01 -9.07
CA GLU A 58 3.55 24.12 -7.60
C GLU A 58 3.60 22.74 -6.91
N LEU A 59 2.94 21.72 -7.49
CA LEU A 59 2.98 20.35 -6.96
C LEU A 59 4.38 19.73 -7.11
N PHE A 60 5.02 19.92 -8.27
CA PHE A 60 6.38 19.42 -8.52
C PHE A 60 7.42 20.14 -7.65
N GLU A 61 7.29 21.46 -7.48
CA GLU A 61 8.14 22.22 -6.56
C GLU A 61 8.04 21.73 -5.10
N ASP A 62 6.83 21.44 -4.58
CA ASP A 62 6.66 20.93 -3.21
C ASP A 62 7.15 19.47 -3.05
N LEU A 63 7.10 18.67 -4.12
CA LEU A 63 7.62 17.29 -4.13
C LEU A 63 9.15 17.23 -4.35
N GLY A 64 9.79 18.35 -4.71
CA GLY A 64 11.23 18.44 -4.93
C GLY A 64 11.72 17.66 -6.15
N ILE A 65 10.85 17.48 -7.16
CA ILE A 65 11.10 16.75 -8.41
C ILE A 65 10.87 17.64 -9.63
#